data_AF-A0A1Y6D4H4-F1
#
_entry.id   AF-A0A1Y6D4H4-F1
#
_cell.length_a   1.000
_cell.length_b   1.000
_cell.length_c   1.000
_cell.angle_alpha   90.00
_cell.angle_beta   90.00
_cell.angle_gamma   90.00
#
_symmetry.space_group_name_H-M   'P 1'
#
loop_
_entity.id
_entity.type
_entity.pdbx_description
1 polymer ?
#
loop_
_entity_poly.entity_id
_entity_poly.type
_entity_poly.pdbx_seq_one_letter_code
_entity_poly.pdbx_strand_id
1 'polypeptide(L)'
;MAKKMTFNQASKIAGQLYGSILARDSDPEGFDWCVDNLTNGNFSVREIIKAMCRSDEYREKMLMNDTPNEIARKWRKKFLGETVPDREAIKDLAIGLLENDWRDMIDGLLDSDEYIAKHGDDGIPR
;
A
#
# COMPACT_ATOMS: atom_id res chain seq x y z
N MET A 1 -18.57 -7.91 -0.22
CA MET A 1 -18.54 -6.52 0.29
C MET A 1 -17.52 -6.47 1.40
N ALA A 2 -16.73 -5.40 1.46
CA ALA A 2 -15.75 -5.20 2.52
C ALA A 2 -16.45 -4.97 3.86
N LYS A 3 -15.69 -5.15 4.95
CA LYS A 3 -16.17 -4.87 6.29
C LYS A 3 -16.50 -3.37 6.42
N LYS A 4 -17.72 -3.05 6.85
CA LYS A 4 -18.10 -1.67 7.16
C LYS A 4 -17.41 -1.19 8.44
N MET A 5 -16.89 0.02 8.40
CA MET A 5 -16.28 0.69 9.54
C MET A 5 -17.17 1.81 10.08
N THR A 6 -17.06 2.10 11.36
CA THR A 6 -17.65 3.34 11.91
C THR A 6 -16.89 4.55 11.38
N PHE A 7 -17.53 5.73 11.36
CA PHE A 7 -16.87 6.98 10.97
C PHE A 7 -15.56 7.19 11.73
N ASN A 8 -15.56 7.07 13.06
CA ASN A 8 -14.36 7.24 13.89
C ASN A 8 -13.22 6.27 13.52
N GLN A 9 -13.53 5.02 13.16
CA GLN A 9 -12.52 4.06 12.70
C GLN A 9 -11.98 4.45 11.33
N ALA A 10 -12.87 4.75 10.38
CA ALA A 10 -12.53 5.13 9.02
C ALA A 10 -11.69 6.41 8.99
N SER A 11 -12.07 7.46 9.73
CA SER A 11 -11.34 8.71 9.86
C SER A 11 -9.92 8.52 10.40
N LYS A 12 -9.77 7.65 11.42
CA LYS A 12 -8.45 7.34 11.96
C LYS A 12 -7.56 6.62 10.93
N ILE A 13 -8.13 5.69 10.19
CA ILE A 13 -7.42 4.94 9.15
C ILE A 13 -7.03 5.86 7.99
N ALA A 14 -7.95 6.70 7.51
CA ALA A 14 -7.71 7.65 6.43
C ALA A 14 -6.49 8.53 6.74
N GLY A 15 -6.45 9.18 7.90
CA GLY A 15 -5.31 10.00 8.30
C GLY A 15 -3.99 9.21 8.40
N GLN A 16 -4.03 7.96 8.85
CA GLN A 16 -2.84 7.10 8.95
C GLN A 16 -2.33 6.66 7.57
N LEU A 17 -3.21 6.36 6.61
CA LEU A 17 -2.81 5.85 5.30
C LEU A 17 -2.05 6.88 4.48
N TYR A 18 -2.50 8.14 4.44
CA TYR A 18 -1.80 9.19 3.69
C TYR A 18 -0.36 9.40 4.18
N GLY A 19 -0.16 9.46 5.50
CA GLY A 19 1.19 9.57 6.07
C GLY A 19 2.03 8.32 5.82
N SER A 20 1.42 7.13 5.96
CA SER A 20 2.10 5.84 5.84
C SER A 20 2.49 5.48 4.40
N ILE A 21 1.67 5.84 3.41
CA ILE A 21 1.80 5.43 2.01
C ILE A 21 2.32 6.55 1.12
N LEU A 22 1.87 7.80 1.32
CA LEU A 22 2.19 8.95 0.48
C LEU A 22 3.12 9.97 1.15
N ALA A 23 3.54 9.71 2.39
CA ALA A 23 4.42 10.56 3.20
C ALA A 23 3.94 12.03 3.29
N ARG A 24 2.63 12.23 3.40
CA ARG A 24 1.99 13.54 3.58
C ARG A 24 0.72 13.44 4.41
N ASP A 25 0.20 14.59 4.83
CA ASP A 25 -1.15 14.66 5.34
C ASP A 25 -2.18 14.50 4.22
N SER A 26 -3.35 13.97 4.58
CA SER A 26 -4.51 13.94 3.69
C SER A 26 -5.04 15.34 3.44
N ASP A 27 -5.34 15.65 2.19
CA ASP A 27 -6.22 16.78 1.86
C ASP A 27 -7.69 16.41 2.16
N PRO A 28 -8.61 17.39 2.24
CA PRO A 28 -10.01 17.12 2.57
C PRO A 28 -10.68 16.12 1.63
N GLU A 29 -10.46 16.24 0.32
CA GLU A 29 -11.10 15.39 -0.69
C GLU A 29 -10.64 13.93 -0.57
N GLY A 30 -9.34 13.71 -0.43
CA GLY A 30 -8.76 12.39 -0.24
C GLY A 30 -9.14 11.74 1.09
N PHE A 31 -9.24 12.55 2.15
CA PHE A 31 -9.75 12.10 3.45
C PHE A 31 -11.19 11.62 3.35
N ASP A 32 -12.08 12.46 2.80
CA ASP A 32 -13.51 12.16 2.65
C ASP A 32 -13.72 10.91 1.77
N TRP A 33 -12.99 10.81 0.65
CA TRP A 33 -13.03 9.63 -0.21
C TRP A 33 -12.65 8.34 0.54
N CYS A 34 -11.61 8.36 1.36
CA CYS A 34 -11.23 7.19 2.18
C CYS A 34 -12.33 6.84 3.18
N VAL A 35 -12.87 7.85 3.89
CA VAL A 35 -13.88 7.65 4.92
C VAL A 35 -15.16 7.07 4.32
N ASP A 36 -15.63 7.61 3.21
CA ASP A 36 -16.86 7.16 2.55
C ASP A 36 -16.74 5.72 2.05
N ASN A 37 -15.61 5.33 1.46
CA ASN A 37 -15.44 3.97 0.96
C ASN A 37 -15.36 2.93 2.08
N LEU A 38 -14.67 3.25 3.19
CA LEU A 38 -14.54 2.37 4.35
C LEU A 38 -15.86 2.25 5.15
N THR A 39 -16.61 3.34 5.30
CA THR A 39 -17.88 3.33 6.02
C THR A 39 -18.99 2.61 5.25
N ASN A 40 -19.01 2.76 3.92
CA ASN A 40 -19.97 2.07 3.07
C ASN A 40 -19.60 0.61 2.77
N GLY A 41 -18.35 0.19 3.06
CA GLY A 41 -17.87 -1.15 2.75
C GLY A 41 -17.66 -1.38 1.25
N ASN A 42 -17.40 -0.29 0.51
CA ASN A 42 -17.04 -0.34 -0.90
C ASN A 42 -15.65 -0.94 -1.07
N PHE A 43 -14.72 -0.52 -0.21
CA PHE A 43 -13.33 -0.99 -0.17
C PHE A 43 -12.93 -1.39 1.25
N SER A 44 -12.06 -2.38 1.32
CA SER A 44 -11.23 -2.72 2.47
C SER A 44 -10.06 -1.76 2.60
N VAL A 45 -9.36 -1.79 3.74
CA VAL A 45 -8.14 -0.98 3.94
C VAL A 45 -7.08 -1.34 2.88
N ARG A 46 -6.94 -2.62 2.56
CA ARG A 46 -6.01 -3.12 1.53
C ARG A 46 -6.35 -2.57 0.14
N GLU A 47 -7.62 -2.51 -0.23
CA GLU A 47 -8.04 -1.92 -1.51
C GLU A 47 -7.77 -0.41 -1.57
N ILE A 48 -7.93 0.32 -0.46
CA ILE A 48 -7.51 1.73 -0.37
C ILE A 48 -6.00 1.86 -0.55
N ILE A 49 -5.19 1.00 0.11
CA ILE A 49 -3.73 0.99 -0.05
C ILE A 49 -3.35 0.71 -1.51
N LYS A 50 -3.98 -0.27 -2.18
CA LYS A 50 -3.77 -0.55 -3.61
C LYS A 50 -4.07 0.67 -4.47
N ALA A 51 -5.21 1.34 -4.23
CA ALA A 51 -5.58 2.55 -4.97
C ALA A 51 -4.55 3.67 -4.80
N MET A 52 -4.07 3.90 -3.57
CA MET A 52 -3.00 4.88 -3.31
C MET A 52 -1.70 4.49 -3.99
N CYS A 53 -1.26 3.25 -3.85
CA CYS A 53 -0.02 2.78 -4.44
C CYS A 53 -0.04 2.85 -5.97
N ARG A 54 -1.17 2.57 -6.63
CA ARG A 54 -1.30 2.62 -8.11
C ARG A 54 -1.37 4.05 -8.69
N SER A 55 -1.47 5.07 -7.84
CA SER A 55 -1.57 6.47 -8.26
C SER A 55 -0.26 6.98 -8.87
N ASP A 56 -0.38 7.97 -9.77
CA ASP A 56 0.80 8.65 -10.31
C ASP A 56 1.54 9.43 -9.21
N GLU A 57 0.82 9.94 -8.20
CA GLU A 57 1.43 10.58 -7.04
C GLU A 57 2.39 9.63 -6.29
N TYR A 58 1.97 8.38 -6.06
CA TYR A 58 2.84 7.38 -5.42
C TYR A 58 4.07 7.09 -6.29
N ARG A 59 3.89 6.94 -7.60
CA ARG A 59 5.01 6.73 -8.53
C ARG A 59 6.02 7.86 -8.46
N GLU A 60 5.57 9.10 -8.52
CA GLU A 60 6.43 10.29 -8.49
C GLU A 60 7.20 10.42 -7.17
N LYS A 61 6.51 10.20 -6.04
CA LYS A 61 7.10 10.40 -4.71
C LYS A 61 7.95 9.24 -4.23
N MET A 62 7.54 8.00 -4.54
CA MET A 62 8.09 6.80 -3.92
C MET A 62 8.95 5.95 -4.85
N LEU A 63 8.83 6.11 -6.19
CA LEU A 63 9.51 5.23 -7.15
C LEU A 63 10.53 5.96 -8.02
N MET A 64 10.20 7.16 -8.55
CA MET A 64 11.00 7.80 -9.61
C MET A 64 12.47 8.08 -9.25
N ASN A 65 12.79 8.23 -7.97
CA ASN A 65 14.16 8.54 -7.51
C ASN A 65 14.93 7.33 -6.98
N ASP A 66 14.34 6.13 -7.05
CA ASP A 66 14.92 4.90 -6.52
C ASP A 66 15.24 3.90 -7.63
N THR A 67 16.29 3.09 -7.43
CA THR A 67 16.56 1.91 -8.25
C THR A 67 15.55 0.79 -7.96
N PRO A 68 15.33 -0.17 -8.88
CA PRO A 68 14.46 -1.32 -8.64
C PRO A 68 14.80 -2.11 -7.36
N ASN A 69 16.09 -2.24 -7.02
CA ASN A 69 16.53 -2.87 -5.78
C ASN A 69 16.13 -2.07 -4.52
N GLU A 70 16.16 -0.74 -4.58
CA GLU A 70 15.74 0.13 -3.49
C GLU A 70 14.22 0.09 -3.32
N ILE A 71 13.46 0.13 -4.43
CA ILE A 71 12.01 -0.03 -4.43
C ILE A 71 11.64 -1.38 -3.81
N ALA A 72 12.22 -2.48 -4.31
CA ALA A 72 11.96 -3.83 -3.82
C ALA A 72 12.22 -3.94 -2.31
N ARG A 73 13.35 -3.41 -1.83
CA ARG A 73 13.68 -3.40 -0.40
C ARG A 73 12.68 -2.57 0.42
N LYS A 74 12.31 -1.37 -0.06
CA LYS A 74 11.35 -0.50 0.62
C LYS A 74 9.97 -1.16 0.68
N TRP A 75 9.50 -1.75 -0.41
CA TRP A 75 8.22 -2.45 -0.48
C TRP A 75 8.17 -3.66 0.45
N ARG A 76 9.17 -4.54 0.42
CA ARG A 76 9.22 -5.69 1.32
C ARG A 76 9.22 -5.27 2.79
N LYS A 77 10.02 -4.26 3.14
CA LYS A 77 10.02 -3.70 4.50
C LYS A 77 8.65 -3.12 4.87
N LYS A 78 8.05 -2.33 3.99
CA LYS A 78 6.81 -1.60 4.27
C LYS A 78 5.58 -2.49 4.33
N PHE A 79 5.40 -3.32 3.31
CA PHE A 79 4.17 -4.08 3.09
C PHE A 79 4.24 -5.50 3.63
N LEU A 80 5.43 -6.08 3.72
CA LEU A 80 5.62 -7.41 4.31
C LEU A 80 6.24 -7.32 5.72
N GLY A 81 6.52 -6.12 6.23
CA GLY A 81 7.03 -5.88 7.57
C GLY A 81 8.36 -6.57 7.86
N GLU A 82 9.20 -6.76 6.84
CA GLU A 82 10.52 -7.37 6.97
C GLU A 82 11.54 -6.37 7.51
N THR A 83 12.20 -6.70 8.62
CA THR A 83 13.23 -5.82 9.18
C THR A 83 14.47 -5.77 8.29
N VAL A 84 14.85 -6.93 7.74
CA VAL A 84 15.95 -7.08 6.78
C VAL A 84 15.49 -8.06 5.69
N PRO A 85 15.03 -7.56 4.53
CA PRO A 85 14.64 -8.42 3.42
C PRO A 85 15.81 -9.26 2.90
N ASP A 86 15.53 -10.52 2.57
CA ASP A 86 16.52 -11.41 1.97
C ASP A 86 17.00 -10.90 0.60
N ARG A 87 18.26 -11.19 0.24
CA ARG A 87 18.87 -10.70 -0.99
C ARG A 87 18.24 -11.27 -2.25
N GLU A 88 17.89 -12.56 -2.27
CA GLU A 88 17.25 -13.15 -3.44
C GLU A 88 15.82 -12.62 -3.56
N ALA A 89 15.10 -12.46 -2.44
CA ALA A 89 13.76 -11.88 -2.46
C ALA A 89 13.73 -10.42 -2.96
N ILE A 90 14.77 -9.62 -2.66
CA ILE A 90 14.94 -8.28 -3.25
C ILE A 90 15.19 -8.39 -4.75
N LYS A 91 16.11 -9.28 -5.15
CA LYS A 91 16.54 -9.43 -6.54
C LYS A 91 15.39 -9.90 -7.43
N ASP A 92 14.61 -10.89 -7.00
CA ASP A 92 13.47 -11.41 -7.76
C ASP A 92 12.42 -10.33 -7.99
N LEU A 93 12.08 -9.57 -6.93
CA LEU A 93 11.14 -8.46 -7.05
C LEU A 93 11.70 -7.33 -7.93
N ALA A 94 13.00 -7.04 -7.85
CA ALA A 94 13.65 -6.01 -8.67
C ALA A 94 13.70 -6.41 -10.16
N ILE A 95 13.93 -7.68 -10.48
CA ILE A 95 13.81 -8.21 -11.84
C ILE A 95 12.37 -8.06 -12.33
N GLY A 96 11.39 -8.44 -11.50
CA GLY A 96 9.97 -8.26 -11.85
C GLY A 96 9.59 -6.81 -12.15
N LEU A 97 10.13 -5.84 -11.40
CA LEU A 97 9.95 -4.40 -11.63
C LEU A 97 10.60 -3.89 -12.93
N LEU A 98 11.59 -4.60 -13.47
CA LEU A 98 12.20 -4.27 -14.78
C LEU A 98 11.44 -4.89 -15.95
N GLU A 99 10.77 -6.01 -15.72
CA GLU A 99 10.12 -6.82 -16.75
C GLU A 99 8.61 -6.54 -16.89
N ASN A 100 7.97 -5.96 -15.87
CA ASN A 100 6.52 -5.79 -15.79
C ASN A 100 6.11 -4.35 -15.40
N ASP A 101 4.82 -4.03 -15.54
CA ASP A 101 4.29 -2.77 -15.01
C ASP A 101 4.38 -2.78 -13.48
N TRP A 102 4.91 -1.71 -12.91
CA TRP A 102 5.07 -1.55 -11.48
C TRP A 102 3.73 -1.63 -10.72
N ARG A 103 2.60 -1.30 -11.37
CA ARG A 103 1.25 -1.44 -10.80
C ARG A 103 0.87 -2.91 -10.63
N ASP A 104 1.22 -3.76 -11.59
CA ASP A 104 0.96 -5.19 -11.48
C ASP A 104 1.85 -5.79 -10.38
N MET A 105 3.10 -5.30 -10.27
CA MET A 105 4.02 -5.74 -9.22
C MET A 105 3.53 -5.36 -7.81
N ILE A 106 3.02 -4.15 -7.60
CA ILE A 106 2.50 -3.78 -6.28
C ILE A 106 1.18 -4.50 -5.96
N ASP A 107 0.32 -4.72 -6.96
CA ASP A 107 -0.92 -5.47 -6.77
C ASP A 107 -0.62 -6.91 -6.37
N GLY A 108 0.31 -7.58 -7.06
CA GLY A 108 0.75 -8.93 -6.70
C GLY A 108 1.36 -9.02 -5.30
N LEU A 109 2.12 -8.00 -4.86
CA LEU A 109 2.68 -7.96 -3.51
C LEU A 109 1.58 -7.82 -2.45
N LEU A 110 0.61 -6.92 -2.66
CA LEU A 110 -0.49 -6.65 -1.73
C LEU A 110 -1.57 -7.75 -1.75
N ASP A 111 -1.61 -8.56 -2.80
CA ASP A 111 -2.48 -9.76 -2.91
C ASP A 111 -1.78 -11.05 -2.47
N SER A 112 -0.49 -10.99 -2.11
CA SER A 112 0.26 -12.18 -1.71
C SER A 112 -0.27 -12.80 -0.40
N ASP A 113 -0.16 -14.12 -0.30
CA ASP A 113 -0.47 -14.85 0.94
C ASP A 113 0.34 -14.33 2.13
N GLU A 114 1.57 -13.86 1.89
CA GLU A 114 2.44 -13.26 2.91
C GLU A 114 1.84 -11.96 3.47
N TYR A 115 1.39 -11.07 2.58
CA TYR A 115 0.70 -9.84 2.99
C TYR A 115 -0.59 -10.17 3.74
N ILE A 116 -1.43 -11.06 3.19
CA ILE A 116 -2.72 -11.43 3.76
C ILE A 116 -2.55 -12.08 5.13
N ALA A 117 -1.57 -12.98 5.30
CA ALA A 117 -1.28 -13.61 6.59
C ALA A 117 -0.85 -12.60 7.65
N LYS A 118 -0.18 -11.52 7.27
CA LYS A 118 0.34 -10.51 8.20
C LYS A 118 -0.65 -9.39 8.53
N HIS A 119 -1.42 -8.96 7.54
CA HIS A 119 -2.25 -7.76 7.64
C HIS A 119 -3.74 -8.04 7.42
N GLY A 120 -4.09 -9.13 6.73
CA GLY A 120 -5.45 -9.34 6.23
C GLY A 120 -5.92 -8.21 5.32
N ASP A 121 -7.23 -8.04 5.21
CA ASP A 121 -7.83 -6.99 4.37
C ASP A 121 -7.93 -5.61 5.07
N ASP A 122 -7.95 -5.59 6.40
CA ASP A 122 -8.23 -4.36 7.18
C ASP A 122 -7.03 -3.87 8.01
N GLY A 123 -5.89 -4.55 7.93
CA GLY A 123 -4.67 -4.16 8.64
C GLY A 123 -3.89 -3.10 7.89
N ILE A 124 -3.30 -2.16 8.64
CA ILE A 124 -2.36 -1.16 8.10
C ILE A 124 -0.93 -1.71 8.22
N PRO A 125 -0.18 -1.84 7.12
CA PRO A 125 1.24 -2.16 7.15
C PRO A 125 2.03 -1.06 7.85
N ARG A 126 2.93 -1.45 8.76
CA ARG A 126 3.69 -0.53 9.61
C ARG A 126 5.14 -0.48 9.19
#